data_AF-A0A9D1RUB8-F1
#
_entry.id   AF-A0A9D1RUB8-F1
#
_cell.length_a   1.000
_cell.length_b   1.000
_cell.length_c   1.000
_cell.angle_alpha   90.00
_cell.angle_beta   90.00
_cell.angle_gamma   90.00
#
_symmetry.space_group_name_H-M   'P 1'
#
loop_
_entity.id
_entity.type
_entity.pdbx_description
1 polymer ?
#
loop_
_entity_poly.entity_id
_entity_poly.type
_entity_poly.pdbx_seq_one_letter_code
_entity_poly.pdbx_strand_id
1 'polypeptide(L)'
;MEYEQTPQDYREEEAFARVWRRVMPRDRPDCPFLLGRPKEEGTAAPLPVPLPVSAGGRHVTPGSATEEDVPCLGASSLSYAPLLQSFVDRSTAQWRLYQSLSRRAGPVGARTLGALAAAEQNHAKRLATACFLITGVRYWPADRPGWAAPSGSVPALLRASFQGEQRSAASFLGGAAESTDPALRALFLELAEEEADHADQIRRLLEQF
;
A
#
# COMPACT_ATOMS: atom_id res chain seq x y z
N MET A 1 -35.06 25.77 9.40
CA MET A 1 -34.10 25.49 8.33
C MET A 1 -34.20 23.98 8.09
N GLU A 2 -35.01 23.56 7.13
CA GLU A 2 -35.07 22.16 6.71
C GLU A 2 -33.78 21.86 5.98
N TYR A 3 -32.97 20.95 6.52
CA TYR A 3 -31.80 20.44 5.83
C TYR A 3 -32.28 19.49 4.74
N GLU A 4 -32.27 19.95 3.49
CA GLU A 4 -32.44 19.08 2.33
C GLU A 4 -31.27 18.10 2.29
N GLN A 5 -31.52 16.86 2.73
CA GLN A 5 -30.60 15.75 2.60
C GLN A 5 -30.35 15.50 1.11
N THR A 6 -29.08 15.43 0.71
CA THR A 6 -28.75 15.31 -0.71
C THR A 6 -28.92 13.86 -1.19
N PRO A 7 -29.23 13.61 -2.47
CA PRO A 7 -29.38 12.25 -3.03
C PRO A 7 -28.19 11.31 -2.82
N GLN A 8 -27.01 11.87 -2.52
CA GLN A 8 -25.79 11.13 -2.26
C GLN A 8 -25.71 10.66 -0.80
N ASP A 9 -26.17 11.48 0.15
CA ASP A 9 -26.28 11.10 1.58
C ASP A 9 -27.18 9.88 1.75
N TYR A 10 -28.31 9.84 1.03
CA TYR A 10 -29.22 8.68 1.03
C TYR A 10 -28.55 7.39 0.54
N ARG A 11 -27.71 7.48 -0.50
CA ARG A 11 -27.00 6.30 -1.05
C ARG A 11 -25.91 5.79 -0.12
N GLU A 12 -25.24 6.70 0.58
CA GLU A 12 -24.20 6.38 1.56
C GLU A 12 -24.82 5.77 2.83
N GLU A 13 -25.96 6.27 3.30
CA GLU A 13 -26.72 5.68 4.41
C GLU A 13 -27.22 4.27 4.09
N GLU A 14 -27.75 4.04 2.88
CA GLU A 14 -28.17 2.70 2.47
C GLU A 14 -27.01 1.71 2.32
N ALA A 15 -25.84 2.19 1.87
CA ALA A 15 -24.64 1.37 1.76
C ALA A 15 -24.14 0.98 3.15
N PHE A 16 -24.09 1.94 4.08
CA PHE A 16 -23.72 1.71 5.47
C PHE A 16 -24.69 0.74 6.17
N ALA A 17 -26.00 0.95 6.04
CA ALA A 17 -27.02 0.08 6.63
C ALA A 17 -26.95 -1.37 6.13
N ARG A 18 -26.61 -1.57 4.84
CA ARG A 18 -26.41 -2.90 4.25
C ARG A 18 -25.19 -3.61 4.83
N VAL A 19 -24.07 -2.91 4.98
CA VAL A 19 -22.84 -3.46 5.58
C VAL A 19 -23.08 -3.75 7.06
N TRP A 20 -23.69 -2.82 7.78
CA TRP A 20 -23.96 -2.94 9.21
C TRP A 20 -24.84 -4.15 9.54
N ARG A 21 -25.93 -4.39 8.78
CA ARG A 21 -26.80 -5.56 8.97
C ARG A 21 -26.09 -6.89 8.76
N ARG A 22 -25.04 -6.91 7.94
CA ARG A 22 -24.23 -8.10 7.68
C ARG A 22 -23.22 -8.37 8.79
N VAL A 23 -22.66 -7.32 9.39
CA VAL A 23 -21.67 -7.41 10.47
C VAL A 23 -22.34 -7.57 11.84
N MET A 24 -23.53 -6.99 12.02
CA MET A 24 -24.33 -7.03 13.25
C MET A 24 -25.77 -7.50 12.95
N PRO A 25 -25.99 -8.82 12.78
CA PRO A 25 -27.30 -9.38 12.40
C PRO A 25 -28.34 -9.45 13.53
N ARG A 26 -27.95 -9.16 14.79
CA ARG A 26 -28.85 -9.03 15.93
C ARG A 26 -28.61 -7.69 16.60
N ASP A 27 -29.67 -6.91 16.81
CA ASP A 27 -29.57 -5.65 17.55
C ASP A 27 -29.08 -5.93 18.97
N ARG A 28 -27.94 -5.33 19.32
CA ARG A 28 -27.38 -5.36 20.67
C ARG A 28 -27.58 -3.99 21.29
N PRO A 29 -28.31 -3.88 22.42
CA PRO A 29 -28.49 -2.60 23.11
C PRO A 29 -27.18 -2.01 23.66
N ASP A 30 -26.11 -2.81 23.71
CA ASP A 30 -24.79 -2.44 24.21
C ASP A 30 -23.87 -1.87 23.10
N CYS A 31 -24.41 -1.62 21.90
CA CYS A 31 -23.61 -1.11 20.78
C CYS A 31 -23.42 0.41 20.91
N PRO A 32 -22.17 0.92 20.89
CA PRO A 32 -21.89 2.35 21.09
C PRO A 32 -22.33 3.24 19.92
N PHE A 33 -22.79 2.64 18.81
CA PHE A 33 -23.27 3.35 17.63
C PHE A 33 -24.76 3.03 17.43
N LEU A 34 -25.59 4.07 17.51
CA LEU A 34 -27.00 4.01 17.11
C LEU A 34 -27.14 4.60 15.71
N LEU A 35 -27.70 3.83 14.79
CA LEU A 35 -28.02 4.29 13.43
C LEU A 35 -29.11 5.38 13.51
N GLY A 36 -28.78 6.59 13.03
CA GLY A 36 -29.78 7.63 12.74
C GLY A 36 -29.99 8.73 13.77
N ARG A 37 -29.02 9.09 14.62
CA ARG A 37 -29.11 10.37 15.37
C ARG A 37 -28.39 11.50 14.60
N PRO A 38 -29.01 12.69 14.43
CA PRO A 38 -28.26 13.86 14.00
C PRO A 38 -27.15 14.17 15.01
N LYS A 39 -26.04 14.71 14.51
CA LYS A 39 -24.87 15.15 15.28
C LYS A 39 -25.31 16.10 16.40
N GLU A 40 -25.48 15.59 17.61
CA GLU A 40 -25.67 16.42 18.80
C GLU A 40 -24.29 16.87 19.30
N GLU A 41 -24.03 18.16 19.10
CA GLU A 41 -23.02 18.90 19.84
C GLU A 41 -23.40 18.95 21.33
N GLY A 42 -22.43 18.60 22.18
CA GLY A 42 -22.36 19.03 23.58
C GLY A 42 -23.10 18.16 24.58
N THR A 43 -22.35 17.53 25.48
CA THR A 43 -22.22 17.97 26.88
C THR A 43 -21.35 16.98 27.64
N ALA A 44 -20.25 17.46 28.20
CA ALA A 44 -19.39 16.70 29.10
C ALA A 44 -20.17 16.25 30.34
N ALA A 45 -20.12 14.96 30.66
CA ALA A 45 -20.56 14.40 31.94
C ALA A 45 -19.33 13.88 32.72
N PRO A 46 -19.33 13.97 34.07
CA PRO A 46 -18.12 14.10 34.86
C PRO A 46 -17.41 12.76 35.10
N LEU A 47 -16.08 12.85 35.21
CA LEU A 47 -15.18 11.75 35.55
C LEU A 47 -15.42 11.25 36.99
N PRO A 48 -15.24 9.96 37.28
CA PRO A 48 -15.16 9.47 38.65
C PRO A 48 -13.81 9.82 39.28
N VAL A 49 -13.85 10.38 40.48
CA VAL A 49 -12.68 10.71 41.32
C VAL A 49 -11.96 9.41 41.74
N PRO A 50 -10.63 9.27 41.54
CA PRO A 50 -9.87 8.17 42.14
C PRO A 50 -9.42 8.53 43.56
N LEU A 51 -9.59 7.58 44.49
CA LEU A 51 -9.01 7.63 45.84
C LEU A 51 -7.47 7.52 45.80
N PRO A 52 -6.73 8.15 46.72
CA PRO A 52 -5.28 8.11 46.72
C PRO A 52 -4.80 6.80 47.36
N VAL A 53 -4.17 5.93 46.59
CA VAL A 53 -3.31 4.87 47.14
C VAL A 53 -1.87 5.32 46.94
N SER A 54 -1.27 5.77 48.04
CA SER A 54 0.17 5.97 48.11
C SER A 54 0.83 4.61 48.32
N ALA A 55 1.56 4.14 47.31
CA ALA A 55 2.53 3.06 47.48
C ALA A 55 3.74 3.38 46.59
N GLY A 56 4.84 3.74 47.26
CA GLY A 56 6.13 4.00 46.65
C GLY A 56 6.62 2.79 45.88
N GLY A 57 6.52 2.87 44.57
CA GLY A 57 7.28 2.10 43.62
C GLY A 57 7.63 3.06 42.50
N ARG A 58 8.93 3.28 42.26
CA ARG A 58 9.40 4.08 41.13
C ARG A 58 9.10 3.28 39.86
N HIS A 59 7.83 3.30 39.44
CA HIS A 59 7.43 2.89 38.11
C HIS A 59 8.12 3.89 37.17
N VAL A 60 9.17 3.42 36.50
CA VAL A 60 9.54 4.04 35.23
C VAL A 60 8.33 3.77 34.34
N THR A 61 7.42 4.73 34.28
CA THR A 61 6.43 4.78 33.20
C THR A 61 7.25 4.73 31.92
N PRO A 62 7.13 3.69 31.07
CA PRO A 62 7.62 3.80 29.70
C PRO A 62 6.99 5.08 29.18
N GLY A 63 7.82 6.05 28.79
CA GLY A 63 7.34 7.32 28.27
C GLY A 63 6.28 7.01 27.23
N SER A 64 5.19 7.77 27.25
CA SER A 64 4.14 7.68 26.23
C SER A 64 4.79 8.02 24.90
N ALA A 65 5.33 7.00 24.21
CA ALA A 65 5.82 7.13 22.86
C ALA A 65 4.60 7.56 22.06
N THR A 66 4.61 8.82 21.65
CA THR A 66 3.59 9.34 20.74
C THR A 66 3.82 8.67 19.38
N GLU A 67 2.82 8.62 18.49
CA GLU A 67 3.02 8.09 17.12
C GLU A 67 4.16 8.83 16.36
N GLU A 68 4.59 9.99 16.87
CA GLU A 68 5.74 10.77 16.39
C GLU A 68 7.11 10.19 16.79
N ASP A 69 7.19 9.32 17.82
CA ASP A 69 8.44 8.72 18.32
C ASP A 69 8.91 7.48 17.54
N VAL A 70 8.18 7.07 16.50
CA VAL A 70 8.56 5.91 15.68
C VAL A 70 9.75 6.30 14.78
N PRO A 71 10.91 5.61 14.89
CA PRO A 71 12.14 6.04 14.23
C PRO A 71 12.14 5.88 12.69
N CYS A 72 11.27 5.02 12.16
CA CYS A 72 11.11 4.81 10.72
C CYS A 72 9.70 4.28 10.42
N LEU A 73 9.19 4.59 9.24
CA LEU A 73 7.87 4.19 8.75
C LEU A 73 6.72 4.65 9.67
N GLY A 74 6.91 5.75 10.39
CA GLY A 74 5.91 6.39 11.24
C GLY A 74 5.26 7.62 10.60
N ALA A 75 4.61 8.45 11.42
CA ALA A 75 3.87 9.64 10.96
C ALA A 75 4.73 10.62 10.13
N SER A 76 6.02 10.78 10.48
CA SER A 76 6.98 11.62 9.74
C SER A 76 7.20 11.18 8.29
N SER A 77 6.84 9.94 7.95
CA SER A 77 7.01 9.35 6.62
C SER A 77 5.73 9.37 5.78
N LEU A 78 4.64 9.95 6.29
CA LEU A 78 3.34 10.06 5.59
C LEU A 78 3.45 10.73 4.21
N SER A 79 4.36 11.69 4.06
CA SER A 79 4.63 12.38 2.80
C SER A 79 5.09 11.44 1.67
N TYR A 80 5.68 10.29 1.99
CA TYR A 80 6.11 9.29 1.02
C TYR A 80 4.99 8.35 0.55
N ALA A 81 3.80 8.39 1.17
CA ALA A 81 2.72 7.46 0.83
C ALA A 81 2.31 7.50 -0.65
N PRO A 82 2.10 8.67 -1.30
CA PRO A 82 1.77 8.72 -2.73
C PRO A 82 2.88 8.14 -3.63
N LEU A 83 4.15 8.38 -3.28
CA LEU A 83 5.29 7.84 -4.01
C LEU A 83 5.30 6.31 -3.93
N LEU A 84 5.14 5.75 -2.73
CA LEU A 84 5.08 4.31 -2.53
C LEU A 84 3.90 3.67 -3.26
N GLN A 85 2.71 4.27 -3.23
CA GLN A 85 1.55 3.81 -3.99
C GLN A 85 1.85 3.78 -5.50
N SER A 86 2.54 4.80 -6.02
CA SER A 86 2.96 4.82 -7.44
C SER A 86 3.93 3.68 -7.78
N PHE A 87 4.83 3.31 -6.86
CA PHE A 87 5.74 2.18 -7.04
C PHE A 87 5.00 0.83 -6.95
N VAL A 88 4.03 0.69 -6.05
CA VAL A 88 3.17 -0.51 -5.97
C VAL A 88 2.41 -0.70 -7.28
N ASP A 89 1.81 0.36 -7.83
CA ASP A 89 1.09 0.33 -9.10
C ASP A 89 1.99 -0.10 -10.26
N ARG A 90 3.20 0.46 -10.34
CA ARG A 90 4.20 0.10 -11.36
C ARG A 90 4.63 -1.36 -11.26
N SER A 91 5.07 -1.79 -10.08
CA SER A 91 5.53 -3.18 -9.85
C SER A 91 4.40 -4.19 -10.16
N THR A 92 3.16 -3.84 -9.81
CA THR A 92 1.98 -4.67 -10.14
C THR A 92 1.76 -4.76 -11.67
N ALA A 93 1.96 -3.68 -12.40
CA ALA A 93 1.88 -3.68 -13.87
C ALA A 93 3.01 -4.50 -14.51
N GLN A 94 4.25 -4.37 -14.01
CA GLN A 94 5.40 -5.15 -14.49
C GLN A 94 5.20 -6.64 -14.23
N TRP A 95 4.74 -7.03 -13.03
CA TRP A 95 4.37 -8.41 -12.70
C TRP A 95 3.39 -8.99 -13.73
N ARG A 96 2.29 -8.28 -14.02
CA ARG A 96 1.27 -8.72 -14.99
C ARG A 96 1.85 -8.84 -16.41
N LEU A 97 2.71 -7.89 -16.81
CA LEU A 97 3.41 -7.93 -18.08
C LEU A 97 4.29 -9.18 -18.19
N TYR A 98 5.18 -9.43 -17.23
CA TYR A 98 6.08 -10.59 -17.26
C TYR A 98 5.34 -11.90 -17.18
N GLN A 99 4.26 -11.98 -16.41
CA GLN A 99 3.39 -13.16 -16.41
C GLN A 99 2.77 -13.41 -17.79
N SER A 100 2.39 -12.34 -18.52
CA SER A 100 1.87 -12.45 -19.88
C SER A 100 2.94 -12.86 -20.91
N LEU A 101 4.15 -12.34 -20.78
CA LEU A 101 5.29 -12.67 -21.65
C LEU A 101 5.77 -14.10 -21.41
N SER A 102 5.78 -14.57 -20.16
CA SER A 102 6.15 -15.94 -19.81
C SER A 102 5.29 -16.96 -20.55
N ARG A 103 3.98 -16.70 -20.70
CA ARG A 103 3.06 -17.55 -21.48
C ARG A 103 3.32 -17.56 -23.00
N ARG A 104 4.07 -16.59 -23.51
CA ARG A 104 4.32 -16.39 -24.95
C ARG A 104 5.74 -16.81 -25.36
N ALA A 105 6.63 -17.02 -24.39
CA ALA A 105 8.02 -17.38 -24.63
C ALA A 105 8.21 -18.90 -24.69
N GLY A 106 9.32 -19.36 -25.29
CA GLY A 106 9.75 -20.75 -25.20
C GLY A 106 10.20 -21.14 -23.78
N PRO A 107 10.45 -22.44 -23.49
CA PRO A 107 10.62 -22.94 -22.11
C PRO A 107 11.70 -22.24 -21.26
N VAL A 108 12.83 -21.86 -21.86
CA VAL A 108 13.92 -21.15 -21.15
C VAL A 108 13.51 -19.71 -20.82
N GLY A 109 12.96 -18.99 -21.80
CA GLY A 109 12.45 -17.63 -21.60
C GLY A 109 11.28 -17.59 -20.62
N ALA A 110 10.38 -18.58 -20.67
CA ALA A 110 9.23 -18.68 -19.79
C ALA A 110 9.62 -18.78 -18.30
N ARG A 111 10.69 -19.52 -17.98
CA ARG A 111 11.22 -19.62 -16.61
C ARG A 111 11.78 -18.28 -16.12
N THR A 112 12.62 -17.64 -16.94
CA THR A 112 13.23 -16.34 -16.58
C THR A 112 12.16 -15.26 -16.39
N LEU A 113 11.20 -15.17 -17.32
CA LEU A 113 10.08 -14.22 -17.22
C LEU A 113 9.15 -14.55 -16.05
N GLY A 114 8.98 -15.82 -15.70
CA GLY A 114 8.25 -16.22 -14.49
C GLY A 114 8.97 -15.78 -13.20
N ALA A 115 10.29 -15.87 -13.16
CA ALA A 115 11.10 -15.38 -12.04
C ALA A 115 11.02 -13.85 -11.90
N LEU A 116 11.17 -13.11 -13.00
CA LEU A 116 10.97 -11.65 -13.03
C LEU A 116 9.56 -11.28 -12.54
N ALA A 117 8.53 -11.97 -13.02
CA ALA A 117 7.15 -11.74 -12.55
C ALA A 117 7.02 -11.94 -11.03
N ALA A 118 7.64 -12.98 -10.46
CA ALA A 118 7.60 -13.22 -9.02
C ALA A 118 8.36 -12.15 -8.23
N ALA A 119 9.49 -11.67 -8.74
CA ALA A 119 10.26 -10.57 -8.15
C ALA A 119 9.46 -9.27 -8.10
N GLU A 120 8.85 -8.86 -9.22
CA GLU A 120 7.96 -7.69 -9.29
C GLU A 120 6.76 -7.78 -8.34
N GLN A 121 6.18 -8.99 -8.20
CA GLN A 121 5.13 -9.21 -7.22
C GLN A 121 5.64 -9.03 -5.78
N ASN A 122 6.88 -9.44 -5.51
CA ASN A 122 7.51 -9.24 -4.21
C ASN A 122 7.80 -7.75 -3.94
N HIS A 123 8.25 -6.99 -4.96
CA HIS A 123 8.42 -5.53 -4.87
C HIS A 123 7.11 -4.86 -4.48
N ALA A 124 6.02 -5.15 -5.20
CA ALA A 124 4.69 -4.63 -4.89
C ALA A 124 4.28 -4.92 -3.44
N LYS A 125 4.55 -6.14 -2.93
CA LYS A 125 4.25 -6.51 -1.53
C LYS A 125 5.11 -5.74 -0.52
N ARG A 126 6.41 -5.62 -0.74
CA ARG A 126 7.33 -4.88 0.15
C ARG A 126 6.94 -3.41 0.23
N LEU A 127 6.67 -2.79 -0.91
CA LEU A 127 6.22 -1.40 -1.01
C LEU A 127 4.84 -1.18 -0.38
N ALA A 128 3.87 -2.07 -0.63
CA ALA A 128 2.55 -1.99 -0.01
C ALA A 128 2.62 -2.20 1.51
N THR A 129 3.56 -3.00 1.99
CA THR A 129 3.84 -3.17 3.42
C THR A 129 4.38 -1.87 4.01
N ALA A 130 5.33 -1.20 3.34
CA ALA A 130 5.82 0.10 3.77
C ALA A 130 4.69 1.16 3.80
N CYS A 131 3.84 1.22 2.78
CA CYS A 131 2.62 2.05 2.80
C CYS A 131 1.74 1.77 4.02
N PHE A 132 1.50 0.49 4.31
CA PHE A 132 0.65 0.09 5.42
C PHE A 132 1.24 0.46 6.77
N LEU A 133 2.55 0.29 6.96
CA LEU A 133 3.25 0.67 8.19
C LEU A 133 3.15 2.18 8.44
N ILE A 134 3.27 2.99 7.38
CA ILE A 134 3.19 4.46 7.45
C ILE A 134 1.77 4.96 7.69
N THR A 135 0.79 4.40 6.97
CA THR A 135 -0.56 4.97 6.89
C THR A 135 -1.59 4.25 7.77
N GLY A 136 -1.28 3.04 8.25
CA GLY A 136 -2.24 2.15 8.89
C GLY A 136 -3.31 1.57 7.96
N VAL A 137 -3.33 1.96 6.67
CA VAL A 137 -4.35 1.56 5.70
C VAL A 137 -3.76 0.63 4.66
N ARG A 138 -4.42 -0.51 4.42
CA ARG A 138 -4.00 -1.43 3.37
C ARG A 138 -4.21 -0.78 2.01
N TYR A 139 -3.13 -0.53 1.30
CA TYR A 139 -3.19 -0.11 -0.09
C TYR A 139 -3.41 -1.33 -0.97
N TRP A 140 -4.53 -1.35 -1.70
CA TRP A 140 -4.76 -2.28 -2.79
C TRP A 140 -4.59 -1.51 -4.10
N PRO A 141 -3.60 -1.84 -4.95
CA PRO A 141 -3.53 -1.23 -6.28
C PRO A 141 -4.87 -1.50 -6.96
N ALA A 142 -5.49 -0.46 -7.50
CA ALA A 142 -6.79 -0.59 -8.10
C ALA A 142 -6.73 -1.73 -9.12
N ASP A 143 -7.61 -2.73 -8.98
CA ASP A 143 -7.84 -3.69 -10.06
C ASP A 143 -8.43 -2.90 -11.20
N ARG A 144 -7.56 -2.36 -12.06
CA ARG A 144 -7.98 -1.57 -13.21
C ARG A 144 -8.81 -2.50 -14.08
N PRO A 145 -10.15 -2.32 -14.13
CA PRO A 145 -10.97 -3.15 -14.99
C PRO A 145 -10.50 -2.89 -16.41
N GLY A 146 -10.14 -3.95 -17.13
CA GLY A 146 -9.60 -3.84 -18.48
C GLY A 146 -8.07 -3.81 -18.60
N TRP A 147 -7.31 -4.32 -17.62
CA TRP A 147 -5.93 -4.72 -17.95
C TRP A 147 -5.96 -5.72 -19.11
N ALA A 148 -5.40 -5.31 -20.24
CA ALA A 148 -5.20 -6.14 -21.42
C ALA A 148 -3.70 -6.39 -21.58
N ALA A 149 -3.34 -7.64 -21.89
CA ALA A 149 -1.95 -7.96 -22.21
C ALA A 149 -1.50 -7.13 -23.41
N PRO A 150 -0.32 -6.48 -23.36
CA PRO A 150 0.15 -5.66 -24.47
C PRO A 150 0.30 -6.44 -25.77
N SER A 151 -0.28 -5.87 -26.83
CA SER A 151 -0.09 -6.32 -28.21
C SER A 151 1.33 -5.99 -28.69
N GLY A 152 1.94 -6.88 -29.49
CA GLY A 152 3.28 -6.67 -30.04
C GLY A 152 4.05 -7.98 -30.13
N SER A 153 5.23 -7.98 -30.76
CA SER A 153 6.11 -9.15 -30.74
C SER A 153 6.83 -9.29 -29.39
N VAL A 154 7.24 -10.51 -29.03
CA VAL A 154 7.98 -10.76 -27.77
C VAL A 154 9.28 -9.92 -27.69
N PRO A 155 10.14 -9.85 -28.74
CA PRO A 155 11.34 -9.01 -28.70
C PRO A 155 11.05 -7.51 -28.50
N ALA A 156 9.99 -6.99 -29.14
CA ALA A 156 9.63 -5.58 -29.01
C ALA A 156 9.21 -5.24 -27.57
N LEU A 157 8.44 -6.14 -26.94
CA LEU A 157 8.02 -5.99 -25.55
C LEU A 157 9.20 -6.12 -24.59
N LEU A 158 10.13 -7.05 -24.83
CA LEU A 158 11.35 -7.18 -24.01
C LEU A 158 12.25 -5.94 -24.13
N ARG A 159 12.38 -5.34 -25.31
CA ARG A 159 13.09 -4.07 -25.48
C ARG A 159 12.45 -2.95 -24.65
N ALA A 160 11.12 -2.86 -24.65
CA ALA A 160 10.42 -1.87 -23.84
C ALA A 160 10.60 -2.15 -22.33
N SER A 161 10.54 -3.42 -21.92
CA SER A 161 10.81 -3.86 -20.54
C SER A 161 12.22 -3.49 -20.09
N PHE A 162 13.25 -3.75 -20.89
CA PHE A 162 14.63 -3.36 -20.57
C PHE A 162 14.80 -1.85 -20.28
N GLN A 163 14.09 -1.01 -21.02
CA GLN A 163 14.06 0.43 -20.76
C GLN A 163 13.20 0.78 -19.54
N GLY A 164 12.14 0.00 -19.28
CA GLY A 164 11.31 0.08 -18.08
C GLY A 164 12.13 -0.13 -16.81
N GLU A 165 12.81 -1.27 -16.70
CA GLU A 165 13.64 -1.64 -15.56
C GLU A 165 14.72 -0.58 -15.26
N GLN A 166 15.40 -0.06 -16.29
CA GLN A 166 16.39 1.03 -16.09
C GLN A 166 15.76 2.31 -15.52
N ARG A 167 14.55 2.67 -15.98
CA ARG A 167 13.81 3.82 -15.43
C ARG A 167 13.31 3.55 -14.02
N SER A 168 12.92 2.32 -13.71
CA SER A 168 12.51 1.90 -12.37
C SER A 168 13.69 1.96 -11.40
N ALA A 169 14.84 1.38 -11.75
CA ALA A 169 16.08 1.49 -10.99
C ALA A 169 16.45 2.96 -10.72
N ALA A 170 16.43 3.82 -11.74
CA ALA A 170 16.68 5.25 -11.58
C ALA A 170 15.63 5.94 -10.69
N SER A 171 14.36 5.55 -10.78
CA SER A 171 13.29 6.08 -9.93
C SER A 171 13.51 5.72 -8.45
N PHE A 172 13.91 4.48 -8.17
CA PHE A 172 14.22 4.04 -6.82
C PHE A 172 15.46 4.74 -6.26
N LEU A 173 16.52 4.92 -7.06
CA LEU A 173 17.67 5.73 -6.66
C LEU A 173 17.28 7.18 -6.33
N GLY A 174 16.41 7.80 -7.15
CA GLY A 174 15.86 9.12 -6.87
C GLY A 174 15.07 9.15 -5.57
N GLY A 175 14.17 8.18 -5.36
CA GLY A 175 13.41 8.03 -4.11
C GLY A 175 14.32 7.82 -2.89
N ALA A 176 15.40 7.05 -3.03
CA ALA A 176 16.38 6.82 -1.97
C ALA A 176 17.15 8.11 -1.61
N ALA A 177 17.48 8.94 -2.60
CA ALA A 177 18.17 10.20 -2.41
C ALA A 177 17.29 11.25 -1.71
N GLU A 178 15.99 11.25 -2.00
CA GLU A 178 15.00 12.17 -1.42
C GLU A 178 14.42 11.69 -0.08
N SER A 179 14.63 10.42 0.27
CA SER A 179 14.09 9.85 1.50
C SER A 179 14.94 10.20 2.73
N THR A 180 14.32 10.86 3.70
CA THR A 180 14.91 11.08 5.04
C THR A 180 14.66 9.91 5.98
N ASP A 181 13.75 8.99 5.63
CA ASP A 181 13.46 7.80 6.39
C ASP A 181 14.51 6.71 6.06
N PRO A 182 15.29 6.24 7.05
CA PRO A 182 16.38 5.29 6.79
C PRO A 182 15.88 3.92 6.28
N ALA A 183 14.69 3.48 6.69
CA ALA A 183 14.13 2.20 6.26
C ALA A 183 13.61 2.28 4.81
N LEU A 184 12.96 3.38 4.43
CA LEU A 184 12.56 3.61 3.04
C LEU A 184 13.76 3.77 2.11
N ARG A 185 14.77 4.52 2.54
CA ARG A 185 16.02 4.67 1.77
C ARG A 185 16.68 3.31 1.53
N ALA A 186 16.80 2.47 2.55
CA ALA A 186 17.36 1.12 2.41
C ALA A 186 16.54 0.27 1.43
N LEU A 187 15.21 0.25 1.61
CA LEU A 187 14.31 -0.47 0.71
C LEU A 187 14.46 -0.03 -0.75
N PHE A 188 14.51 1.28 -1.02
CA PHE A 188 14.66 1.79 -2.38
C PHE A 188 16.03 1.44 -2.99
N LEU A 189 17.11 1.42 -2.21
CA LEU A 189 18.42 0.99 -2.71
C LEU A 189 18.42 -0.50 -3.10
N GLU A 190 17.84 -1.36 -2.27
CA GLU A 190 17.68 -2.79 -2.57
C GLU A 190 16.87 -3.00 -3.86
N LEU A 191 15.72 -2.32 -3.98
CA LEU A 191 14.88 -2.43 -5.17
C LEU A 191 15.57 -1.88 -6.43
N ALA A 192 16.38 -0.82 -6.31
CA ALA A 192 17.13 -0.29 -7.43
C ALA A 192 18.16 -1.28 -7.98
N GLU A 193 18.85 -2.02 -7.10
CA GLU A 193 19.79 -3.08 -7.49
C GLU A 193 19.06 -4.25 -8.17
N GLU A 194 17.94 -4.70 -7.58
CA GLU A 194 17.12 -5.77 -8.15
C GLU A 194 16.59 -5.42 -9.57
N GLU A 195 16.12 -4.18 -9.79
CA GLU A 195 15.66 -3.72 -11.11
C GLU A 195 16.81 -3.59 -12.12
N ALA A 196 18.03 -3.23 -11.67
CA ALA A 196 19.21 -3.26 -12.54
C ALA A 196 19.54 -4.71 -12.98
N ASP A 197 19.46 -5.66 -12.06
CA ASP A 197 19.64 -7.09 -12.36
C ASP A 197 18.55 -7.62 -13.31
N HIS A 198 17.30 -7.16 -13.17
CA HIS A 198 16.22 -7.49 -14.10
C HIS A 198 16.52 -7.00 -15.51
N ALA A 199 16.99 -5.76 -15.67
CA ALA A 199 17.40 -5.23 -16.97
C ALA A 199 18.46 -6.11 -17.63
N ASP A 200 19.45 -6.56 -16.84
CA ASP A 200 20.50 -7.45 -17.32
C ASP A 200 20.00 -8.85 -17.72
N GLN A 201 19.03 -9.40 -16.98
CA GLN A 201 18.35 -10.64 -17.35
C GLN A 201 17.59 -10.51 -18.67
N ILE A 202 16.90 -9.39 -18.88
CA ILE A 202 16.15 -9.13 -20.12
C ILE A 202 17.10 -8.98 -21.30
N ARG A 203 18.24 -8.29 -21.13
CA ARG A 203 19.28 -8.21 -22.16
C ARG A 203 19.78 -9.60 -22.55
N ARG A 204 20.09 -10.47 -21.57
CA ARG A 204 20.51 -11.86 -21.81
C ARG A 204 19.43 -12.70 -22.51
N LEU A 205 18.14 -12.43 -22.26
CA LEU A 205 17.05 -13.06 -23.01
C LEU A 205 17.03 -12.58 -24.45
N LEU A 206 17.23 -11.28 -24.70
CA LEU A 206 17.26 -10.70 -26.05
C LEU A 206 18.39 -11.27 -26.91
N GLU A 207 19.50 -11.65 -26.30
CA GLU A 207 20.64 -12.32 -26.96
C GLU A 207 20.31 -13.74 -27.47
N GLN A 208 19.16 -14.31 -27.10
CA GLN A 208 18.73 -15.66 -27.50
C GLN A 208 17.74 -15.66 -28.67
N PHE A 209 17.36 -14.49 -29.20
CA PHE A 209 16.40 -14.35 -30.30
C PHE A 209 17.05 -14.40 -31.68
#